data_AF-A0A8J3HS73-F1
#
_entry.id   AF-A0A8J3HS73-F1
#
_cell.length_a   1.000
_cell.length_b   1.000
_cell.length_c   1.000
_cell.angle_alpha   90.00
_cell.angle_beta   90.00
_cell.angle_gamma   90.00
#
_symmetry.space_group_name_H-M   'P 1'
#
loop_
_entity.id
_entity.type
_entity.pdbx_description
1 polymer ?
#
loop_
_entity_poly.entity_id
_entity_poly.type
_entity_poly.pdbx_seq_one_letter_code
_entity_poly.pdbx_strand_id
1 'polypeptide(L)'
;MSDEHAPQKVRVDLIGLKEIATAVQRQTSKELEPGLVRCDQLMQHGARFALHSPSGPGYAARHALVTALTTHFYNGPEHVRAAAALSLAIDNILTNYADADHLAKAKMETVDALLAQAAALVAPDRLPEQNLHARGETA
;
A
#
# COMPACT_ATOMS: atom_id res chain seq x y z
N MET A 1 1.44 -28.16 18.45
CA MET A 1 1.68 -28.50 17.03
C MET A 1 1.86 -27.17 16.34
N SER A 2 3.12 -26.81 16.08
CA SER A 2 3.48 -25.52 15.49
C SER A 2 3.56 -25.73 13.99
N ASP A 3 2.57 -25.23 13.26
CA ASP A 3 2.64 -25.18 11.79
C ASP A 3 3.69 -24.15 11.40
N GLU A 4 4.85 -24.68 11.03
CA GLU A 4 5.94 -23.98 10.37
C GLU A 4 5.43 -23.51 9.01
N HIS A 5 4.90 -22.29 8.97
CA HIS A 5 4.52 -21.63 7.72
C HIS A 5 5.80 -21.33 6.94
N ALA A 6 6.17 -22.25 6.05
CA ALA A 6 7.17 -21.98 5.04
C ALA A 6 6.82 -20.66 4.34
N PRO A 7 7.75 -19.70 4.24
CA PRO A 7 7.44 -18.39 3.68
C PRO A 7 7.03 -18.58 2.22
N GLN A 8 5.73 -18.48 1.95
CA GLN A 8 5.21 -18.37 0.59
C GLN A 8 5.89 -17.15 -0.01
N LYS A 9 6.56 -17.32 -1.15
CA LYS A 9 7.09 -16.21 -1.96
C LYS A 9 5.90 -15.43 -2.52
N VAL A 10 5.34 -14.54 -1.71
CA VAL A 10 4.30 -13.61 -2.12
C VAL A 10 4.98 -12.50 -2.92
N ARG A 11 4.76 -12.50 -4.23
CA ARG A 11 5.15 -11.38 -5.09
C ARG A 11 4.12 -10.28 -4.86
N VAL A 12 4.50 -9.26 -4.10
CA VAL A 12 3.62 -8.13 -3.79
C VAL A 12 3.76 -7.07 -4.89
N ASP A 13 2.63 -6.69 -5.47
CA ASP A 13 2.56 -5.57 -6.42
C ASP A 13 2.54 -4.24 -5.67
N LEU A 14 3.73 -3.68 -5.45
CA LEU A 14 3.93 -2.41 -4.75
C LEU A 14 3.37 -1.21 -5.53
N ILE A 15 3.33 -1.30 -6.87
CA ILE A 15 2.79 -0.23 -7.71
C ILE A 15 1.27 -0.20 -7.54
N GLY A 16 0.61 -1.35 -7.66
CA GLY A 16 -0.83 -1.48 -7.41
C GLY A 16 -1.22 -1.06 -6.00
N LEU A 17 -0.45 -1.42 -4.97
CA LEU A 17 -0.68 -0.96 -3.59
C LEU A 17 -0.61 0.56 -3.45
N LYS A 18 0.37 1.20 -4.08
CA LYS A 18 0.52 2.66 -4.06
C LYS A 18 -0.62 3.37 -4.78
N GLU A 19 -1.07 2.83 -5.91
CA GLU A 19 -2.24 3.33 -6.63
C GLU A 19 -3.50 3.23 -5.79
N ILE A 20 -3.70 2.10 -5.10
CA ILE A 20 -4.84 1.88 -4.19
C ILE A 20 -4.80 2.87 -3.03
N ALA A 21 -3.65 3.04 -2.35
CA ALA A 21 -3.51 4.01 -1.26
C ALA A 21 -3.86 5.43 -1.73
N THR A 22 -3.32 5.84 -2.88
CA THR A 22 -3.59 7.16 -3.46
C THR A 22 -5.07 7.31 -3.81
N ALA A 23 -5.70 6.27 -4.36
CA ALA A 23 -7.12 6.27 -4.69
C ALA A 23 -8.01 6.37 -3.45
N VAL A 24 -7.72 5.58 -2.40
CA VAL A 24 -8.44 5.60 -1.11
C VAL A 24 -8.31 6.97 -0.46
N GLN A 25 -7.11 7.54 -0.40
CA GLN A 25 -6.89 8.86 0.18
C GLN A 25 -7.62 9.95 -0.62
N ARG A 26 -7.61 9.86 -1.95
CA ARG A 26 -8.33 10.80 -2.82
C ARG A 26 -9.84 10.69 -2.63
N GLN A 27 -10.40 9.49 -2.62
CA GLN A 27 -11.84 9.28 -2.40
C GLN A 27 -12.26 9.78 -1.01
N THR A 28 -11.44 9.53 0.01
CA THR A 28 -11.75 9.97 1.38
C THR A 28 -11.77 11.49 1.48
N SER A 29 -10.70 12.15 1.04
CA SER A 29 -10.53 13.60 1.17
C SER A 29 -11.36 14.45 0.20
N LYS A 30 -11.62 13.95 -1.02
CA LYS A 30 -12.32 14.72 -2.06
C LYS A 30 -13.79 14.37 -2.23
N GLU A 31 -14.21 13.20 -1.78
CA GLU A 31 -15.59 12.72 -2.01
C GLU A 31 -16.30 12.47 -0.68
N LEU A 32 -15.75 11.61 0.18
CA LEU A 32 -16.41 11.19 1.41
C LEU A 32 -16.54 12.33 2.43
N GLU A 33 -15.44 13.00 2.79
CA GLU A 33 -15.47 14.10 3.75
C GLU A 33 -16.37 15.27 3.28
N PRO A 34 -16.22 15.79 2.05
CA PRO A 34 -17.10 16.86 1.56
C PRO A 34 -18.55 16.40 1.42
N GLY A 35 -18.77 15.15 1.03
CA GLY A 35 -20.10 14.54 0.92
C GLY A 35 -20.81 14.46 2.26
N LEU A 36 -20.11 14.05 3.32
CA LEU A 36 -20.62 14.01 4.68
C LEU A 36 -20.96 15.41 5.20
N VAL A 37 -20.08 16.39 4.98
CA VAL A 37 -20.33 17.79 5.35
C VAL A 37 -21.56 18.35 4.64
N ARG A 38 -21.70 18.08 3.33
CA ARG A 38 -22.88 18.50 2.56
C ARG A 38 -24.15 17.82 3.04
N CYS A 39 -24.09 16.53 3.35
CA CYS A 39 -25.23 15.80 3.91
C CYS A 39 -25.66 16.42 5.25
N ASP A 40 -24.72 16.67 6.16
CA ASP A 40 -25.01 17.33 7.44
C ASP A 40 -25.68 18.70 7.27
N GLN A 41 -25.20 19.52 6.33
CA GLN A 41 -25.81 20.81 6.00
C GLN A 41 -27.26 20.64 5.50
N LEU A 42 -27.50 19.73 4.55
CA LEU A 42 -28.84 19.49 4.00
C LEU A 42 -29.80 18.92 5.04
N MET A 43 -29.29 18.07 5.94
CA MET A 43 -30.06 17.47 7.03
C MET A 43 -30.58 18.52 8.01
N GLN A 44 -29.81 19.58 8.30
CA GLN A 44 -30.26 20.69 9.15
C GLN A 44 -31.43 21.49 8.55
N HIS A 45 -31.55 21.53 7.22
CA HIS A 45 -32.58 22.28 6.52
C HIS A 45 -33.86 21.47 6.25
N GLY A 46 -33.74 20.19 5.85
CA GLY A 46 -34.88 19.35 5.45
C GLY A 46 -35.80 18.92 6.60
N ALA A 47 -35.27 18.70 7.80
CA ALA A 47 -36.04 18.16 8.93
C ALA A 47 -37.09 19.13 9.51
N ARG A 48 -36.98 20.44 9.23
CA ARG A 48 -37.86 21.47 9.81
C ARG A 48 -39.30 21.40 9.27
N PHE A 49 -39.51 20.88 8.07
CA PHE A 49 -40.84 20.79 7.43
C PHE A 49 -41.75 19.71 8.03
N ALA A 50 -41.20 18.56 8.43
CA ALA A 50 -42.01 17.44 8.94
C ALA A 50 -42.35 17.54 10.43
N LEU A 51 -41.72 18.48 11.16
CA LEU A 51 -41.82 18.60 12.61
C LEU A 51 -43.21 19.03 13.14
N HIS A 52 -44.10 19.52 12.28
CA HIS A 52 -45.35 20.19 12.69
C HIS A 52 -46.65 19.48 12.24
N SER A 53 -46.60 18.30 11.61
CA SER A 53 -47.82 17.57 11.25
C SER A 53 -48.29 16.67 12.39
N PRO A 54 -49.49 16.89 12.99
CA PRO A 54 -50.01 16.06 14.08
C PRO A 54 -50.60 14.71 13.60
N SER A 55 -50.32 14.30 12.36
CA SER A 55 -50.82 13.04 11.80
C SER A 55 -49.92 11.86 12.18
N GLY A 56 -50.51 10.67 12.37
CA GLY A 56 -49.77 9.42 12.61
C GLY A 56 -48.66 9.14 11.57
N PRO A 57 -48.93 9.31 10.25
CA PRO A 57 -47.89 9.22 9.21
C PRO A 57 -46.77 10.25 9.35
N GLY A 58 -47.10 11.49 9.75
CA GLY A 58 -46.11 12.54 10.02
C GLY A 58 -45.18 12.19 11.18
N TYR A 59 -45.73 11.60 12.24
CA TYR A 59 -44.94 11.12 13.38
C TYR A 59 -43.99 9.97 12.99
N ALA A 60 -44.48 8.98 12.24
CA ALA A 60 -43.68 7.86 11.77
C ALA A 60 -42.55 8.31 10.83
N ALA A 61 -42.85 9.21 9.88
CA ALA A 61 -41.86 9.79 8.98
C ALA A 61 -40.78 10.57 9.75
N ARG A 62 -41.16 11.32 10.80
CA ARG A 62 -40.20 12.00 11.67
C ARG A 62 -39.27 11.01 12.39
N HIS A 63 -39.82 9.94 12.97
CA HIS A 63 -39.02 8.96 13.69
C HIS A 63 -38.04 8.23 12.77
N ALA A 64 -38.51 7.81 11.58
CA ALA A 64 -37.67 7.18 10.56
C ALA A 64 -36.55 8.12 10.08
N LEU A 65 -36.89 9.40 9.84
CA LEU A 65 -35.91 10.42 9.48
C LEU A 65 -34.85 10.56 10.57
N VAL A 66 -35.25 10.83 11.82
CA VAL A 66 -34.30 10.98 12.94
C VAL A 66 -33.38 9.76 13.07
N THR A 67 -33.92 8.54 12.98
CA THR A 67 -33.13 7.31 13.04
C THR A 67 -32.08 7.24 11.92
N ALA A 68 -32.48 7.60 10.69
CA ALA A 68 -31.56 7.64 9.56
C ALA A 68 -30.47 8.71 9.73
N LEU A 69 -30.84 9.91 10.23
CA LEU A 69 -29.89 10.99 10.52
C LEU A 69 -28.87 10.58 11.60
N THR A 70 -29.34 9.95 12.67
CA THR A 70 -28.48 9.45 13.76
C THR A 70 -27.53 8.37 13.25
N THR A 71 -28.02 7.44 12.44
CA THR A 71 -27.20 6.38 11.83
C THR A 71 -26.13 6.97 10.91
N HIS A 72 -26.49 7.95 10.09
CA HIS A 72 -25.55 8.67 9.22
C HIS A 72 -24.46 9.39 10.03
N PHE A 73 -24.86 10.10 11.09
CA PHE A 73 -23.94 10.84 11.97
C PHE A 73 -22.90 9.93 12.63
N TYR A 74 -23.28 8.71 13.04
CA TYR A 74 -22.33 7.77 13.62
C TYR A 74 -21.47 7.06 12.59
N ASN A 75 -22.02 6.68 11.44
CA ASN A 75 -21.29 5.90 10.45
C ASN A 75 -20.28 6.75 9.67
N GLY A 76 -20.59 8.02 9.37
CA GLY A 76 -19.72 8.90 8.58
C GLY A 76 -18.29 9.01 9.13
N PRO A 77 -18.11 9.40 10.40
CA PRO A 77 -16.79 9.46 11.03
C PRO A 77 -16.05 8.12 11.07
N GLU A 78 -16.77 7.01 11.27
CA GLU A 78 -16.15 5.67 11.28
C GLU A 78 -15.64 5.26 9.91
N HIS A 79 -16.36 5.59 8.83
CA HIS A 79 -15.88 5.35 7.47
C HIS A 79 -14.61 6.15 7.14
N VAL A 80 -14.55 7.42 7.58
CA VAL A 80 -13.35 8.26 7.42
C VAL A 80 -12.17 7.68 8.22
N ARG A 81 -12.41 7.29 9.48
CA ARG A 81 -11.37 6.68 10.33
C ARG A 81 -10.86 5.37 9.73
N ALA A 82 -11.74 4.51 9.24
CA ALA A 82 -11.37 3.25 8.62
C ALA A 82 -10.53 3.47 7.35
N ALA A 83 -10.90 4.44 6.51
CA ALA A 83 -10.14 4.77 5.31
C ALA A 83 -8.75 5.34 5.64
N ALA A 84 -8.64 6.18 6.67
CA ALA A 84 -7.35 6.68 7.16
C ALA A 84 -6.46 5.55 7.70
N ALA A 85 -7.02 4.63 8.48
CA ALA A 85 -6.31 3.47 9.00
C ALA A 85 -5.82 2.54 7.87
N LEU A 86 -6.64 2.35 6.83
CA LEU A 86 -6.27 1.57 5.66
C LEU A 86 -5.10 2.21 4.89
N SER A 87 -5.16 3.53 4.67
CA SER A 87 -4.07 4.27 4.02
C SER A 87 -2.75 4.12 4.79
N LEU A 88 -2.80 4.30 6.12
CA LEU A 88 -1.64 4.15 6.99
C LEU A 88 -1.06 2.72 6.95
N ALA A 89 -1.92 1.71 6.94
CA ALA A 89 -1.49 0.31 6.85
C ALA A 89 -0.76 0.03 5.53
N ILE A 90 -1.27 0.58 4.41
CA ILE A 90 -0.61 0.43 3.10
C ILE A 90 0.75 1.14 3.09
N ASP A 91 0.84 2.37 3.63
CA ASP A 91 2.11 3.10 3.72
C ASP A 91 3.16 2.36 4.56
N ASN A 92 2.74 1.75 5.67
CA ASN A 92 3.61 0.92 6.50
C ASN A 92 4.11 -0.32 5.73
N ILE A 93 3.25 -0.98 4.96
CA ILE A 93 3.64 -2.12 4.13
C ILE A 93 4.66 -1.68 3.07
N LEU A 94 4.41 -0.57 2.38
CA LEU A 94 5.33 -0.03 1.37
C LEU A 94 6.69 0.32 1.97
N THR A 95 6.71 0.93 3.15
CA THR A 95 7.95 1.28 3.88
C THR A 95 8.74 0.03 4.25
N ASN A 96 8.08 -0.98 4.84
CA ASN A 96 8.72 -2.24 5.21
C ASN A 96 9.30 -2.97 3.99
N TYR A 97 8.63 -2.90 2.84
CA TYR A 97 9.14 -3.48 1.60
C TYR A 97 10.35 -2.73 1.05
N ALA A 98 10.35 -1.38 1.11
CA ALA A 98 11.49 -0.59 0.70
C ALA A 98 12.73 -0.89 1.56
N ASP A 99 12.55 -1.00 2.88
CA ASP A 99 13.63 -1.34 3.82
C ASP A 99 14.18 -2.75 3.56
N ALA A 100 13.29 -3.72 3.30
CA ALA A 100 13.68 -5.08 2.95
C ALA A 100 14.47 -5.14 1.63
N ASP A 101 14.05 -4.38 0.62
CA ASP A 101 14.73 -4.32 -0.68
C ASP A 101 16.11 -3.66 -0.56
N HIS A 102 16.22 -2.58 0.22
CA HIS A 102 17.50 -1.95 0.57
C HIS A 102 18.47 -2.94 1.24
N LEU A 103 17.98 -3.71 2.22
CA LEU A 103 18.80 -4.69 2.93
C LEU A 103 19.20 -5.86 2.01
N ALA A 104 18.29 -6.32 1.15
CA ALA A 104 18.59 -7.36 0.16
C ALA A 104 19.67 -6.89 -0.82
N LYS A 105 19.56 -5.66 -1.34
CA LYS A 105 20.54 -5.06 -2.24
C LYS A 105 21.92 -4.94 -1.59
N ALA A 106 22.01 -4.45 -0.36
CA ALA A 106 23.28 -4.35 0.37
C ALA A 106 23.95 -5.73 0.55
N LYS A 107 23.16 -6.77 0.82
CA LYS A 107 23.67 -8.15 0.90
C LYS A 107 24.14 -8.67 -0.47
N MET A 108 23.42 -8.38 -1.55
CA MET A 108 23.82 -8.78 -2.90
C MET A 108 25.13 -8.10 -3.31
N GLU A 109 25.29 -6.80 -3.05
CA GLU A 109 26.54 -6.07 -3.31
C GLU A 109 27.73 -6.68 -2.52
N THR A 110 27.47 -7.13 -1.29
CA THR A 110 28.48 -7.83 -0.48
C THR A 110 28.84 -9.19 -1.08
N VAL A 111 27.85 -9.96 -1.54
CA VAL A 111 28.06 -11.25 -2.21
C VAL A 111 28.84 -11.05 -3.52
N ASP A 112 28.48 -10.06 -4.33
CA ASP A 112 29.18 -9.72 -5.57
C ASP A 112 30.64 -9.32 -5.29
N ALA A 113 30.89 -8.55 -4.22
CA ALA A 113 32.24 -8.20 -3.80
C ALA A 113 33.05 -9.43 -3.36
N LEU A 114 32.44 -10.36 -2.60
CA LEU A 114 33.08 -11.61 -2.20
C LEU A 114 33.35 -12.54 -3.40
N LEU A 115 32.40 -12.62 -4.35
CA LEU A 115 32.59 -13.37 -5.59
C LEU A 115 33.70 -12.76 -6.46
N ALA A 116 33.78 -11.44 -6.56
CA ALA A 116 34.85 -10.76 -7.26
C ALA A 116 36.23 -11.01 -6.62
N GLN A 117 36.31 -10.99 -5.28
CA GLN A 117 37.54 -11.36 -4.56
C GLN A 117 37.92 -12.82 -4.77
N ALA A 118 36.97 -13.75 -4.68
CA ALA A 118 37.21 -15.17 -4.93
C ALA A 118 37.65 -15.42 -6.38
N ALA A 119 37.04 -14.76 -7.36
CA ALA A 119 37.43 -14.84 -8.76
C ALA A 119 38.86 -14.30 -8.99
N ALA A 120 39.24 -13.21 -8.33
CA ALA A 120 40.59 -12.66 -8.41
C ALA A 120 41.64 -13.60 -7.80
N LEU A 121 41.31 -14.32 -6.72
CA LEU A 121 42.17 -15.33 -6.09
C LEU A 121 42.35 -16.59 -6.93
N VAL A 122 41.38 -16.92 -7.80
CA VAL A 122 41.44 -18.06 -8.74
C VAL A 122 42.07 -17.67 -10.08
N ALA A 123 42.24 -16.37 -10.36
CA ALA A 123 42.87 -15.85 -11.57
C ALA A 123 44.40 -15.55 -11.53
N PRO A 124 45.26 -16.11 -10.65
CA PRO A 124 46.68 -15.82 -10.69
C PRO A 124 47.46 -16.61 -11.76
N ASP A 125 46.84 -17.58 -12.46
CA ASP A 125 47.57 -18.52 -13.33
C ASP A 125 47.03 -18.69 -14.75
N ARG A 126 46.36 -17.66 -15.32
CA ARG A 126 46.31 -17.57 -16.78
C ARG A 126 47.69 -17.14 -17.26
N LEU A 127 48.58 -18.12 -17.39
CA LEU A 127 49.85 -17.99 -18.09
C LEU A 127 49.61 -17.26 -19.43
N PRO A 128 50.50 -16.33 -19.82
CA PRO A 128 50.49 -15.86 -21.19
C PRO A 128 50.73 -17.08 -22.06
N GLU A 129 49.75 -17.46 -22.89
CA GLU A 129 50.06 -18.33 -24.02
C GLU A 129 51.03 -17.55 -24.90
N GLN A 130 52.30 -17.87 -24.64
CA GLN A 130 53.46 -17.53 -25.42
C GLN A 130 53.18 -17.97 -26.85
N ASN A 131 53.21 -17.01 -27.77
CA ASN A 131 54.21 -16.94 -28.84
C ASN A 131 55.11 -18.21 -28.95
N LEU A 132 54.58 -19.34 -29.40
CA LEU A 132 55.36 -20.57 -29.65
C LEU A 132 55.19 -21.14 -31.06
N HIS A 133 54.51 -20.44 -31.96
CA HIS A 133 54.55 -20.75 -33.39
C HIS A 133 54.93 -19.51 -34.20
N ALA A 134 56.23 -19.33 -34.44
CA ALA A 134 56.83 -18.82 -35.67
C ALA A 134 58.24 -18.23 -35.43
N ARG A 135 59.13 -18.97 -34.76
CA ARG A 135 60.57 -18.81 -34.98
C ARG A 135 61.21 -20.17 -35.18
N GLY A 136 61.44 -20.48 -36.47
CA GLY A 136 62.52 -21.33 -36.93
C GLY A 136 62.18 -22.81 -37.12
N GLU A 137 61.77 -23.17 -38.33
CA GLU A 137 62.45 -24.26 -39.03
C GLU A 137 62.85 -23.77 -40.43
N THR A 138 64.16 -23.72 -40.62
CA THR A 138 64.90 -23.53 -41.86
C THR A 138 65.02 -24.86 -42.60
N ALA A 139 64.73 -24.89 -43.90
CA ALA A 139 65.52 -25.58 -44.93
C ALA A 139 65.03 -25.16 -46.33
#